data_AF-A0A3D3I862-F1
#
_entry.id   AF-A0A3D3I862-F1
#
_cell.length_a   1.000
_cell.length_b   1.000
_cell.length_c   1.000
_cell.angle_alpha   90.00
_cell.angle_beta   90.00
_cell.angle_gamma   90.00
#
_symmetry.space_group_name_H-M   'P 1'
#
loop_
_entity.id
_entity.type
_entity.pdbx_description
1 polymer ?
#
loop_
_entity_poly.entity_id
_entity_poly.type
_entity_poly.pdbx_seq_one_letter_code
_entity_poly.pdbx_strand_id
1 'polypeptide(L)' 'CIAIGLKEIDNQDYREVLKSLVEKKWEGTTEENLFKKKDKVARYAIMKGFEPDLVWGIIKEIAP' A
#
# COMPACT_ATOMS: atom_id res chain seq x y z
N CYS A 1 12.64 -28.39 -16.77
CA CYS A 1 11.48 -27.49 -16.90
C CYS A 1 11.32 -26.70 -15.61
N ILE A 2 11.73 -25.43 -15.58
CA ILE A 2 11.52 -24.54 -14.43
C ILE A 2 10.81 -23.30 -14.99
N ALA A 3 9.48 -23.30 -14.98
CA ALA A 3 8.70 -22.19 -15.53
C ALA A 3 7.39 -21.98 -14.75
N ILE A 4 7.42 -22.20 -13.44
CA ILE A 4 6.26 -21.96 -12.56
C ILE A 4 6.58 -20.96 -11.44
N GLY A 5 7.86 -20.73 -11.11
CA GLY A 5 8.25 -19.88 -9.96
C GLY A 5 8.17 -18.35 -10.16
N LEU A 6 7.87 -17.83 -11.35
CA LEU A 6 7.93 -16.38 -11.62
C LEU A 6 6.62 -15.62 -11.35
N LYS A 7 5.47 -16.30 -11.25
CA LYS A 7 4.16 -15.65 -11.07
C LYS A 7 3.75 -15.39 -9.63
N GLU A 8 4.25 -16.19 -8.69
CA GLU A 8 3.96 -16.02 -7.26
C GLU A 8 4.85 -14.95 -6.63
N ILE A 9 6.09 -14.82 -7.11
CA ILE A 9 7.02 -13.76 -6.67
C ILE A 9 6.41 -12.38 -6.98
N ASP A 10 5.83 -12.20 -8.16
CA ASP A 10 5.26 -10.92 -8.62
C ASP A 10 4.17 -10.37 -7.67
N ASN A 11 3.31 -11.25 -7.12
CA ASN A 11 2.23 -10.83 -6.22
C ASN A 11 2.71 -10.54 -4.79
N GLN A 12 3.69 -11.30 -4.29
CA GLN A 12 4.28 -11.01 -2.97
C GLN A 12 5.08 -9.70 -3.02
N ASP A 13 5.88 -9.50 -4.07
CA ASP A 13 6.63 -8.26 -4.30
C ASP A 13 5.65 -7.07 -4.42
N TYR A 14 4.56 -7.22 -5.17
CA TYR A 14 3.58 -6.17 -5.35
C TYR A 14 2.96 -5.68 -4.02
N ARG A 15 2.56 -6.62 -3.14
CA ARG A 15 1.99 -6.27 -1.83
C ARG A 15 3.04 -5.68 -0.89
N GLU A 16 4.26 -6.21 -0.87
CA GLU A 16 5.38 -5.67 -0.08
C GLU A 16 5.74 -4.24 -0.51
N VAL A 17 5.79 -3.99 -1.82
CA VAL A 17 6.04 -2.65 -2.39
C VAL A 17 4.93 -1.69 -2.01
N LEU A 18 3.65 -2.09 -2.14
CA LEU A 18 2.52 -1.27 -1.71
C LEU A 18 2.62 -0.95 -0.21
N LYS A 19 2.93 -1.96 0.61
CA LYS A 19 3.06 -1.81 2.05
C LYS A 19 4.13 -0.80 2.42
N SER A 20 5.35 -0.97 1.90
CA SER A 20 6.46 -0.05 2.16
C SER A 20 6.15 1.37 1.66
N LEU A 21 5.47 1.49 0.50
CA LEU A 21 5.06 2.78 -0.04
C LEU A 21 4.03 3.49 0.84
N VAL A 22 3.03 2.76 1.34
CA VAL A 22 2.01 3.28 2.27
C VAL A 22 2.64 3.64 3.61
N GLU A 23 3.49 2.79 4.19
CA GLU A 23 4.18 3.04 5.47
C GLU A 23 5.06 4.30 5.38
N LYS A 24 5.93 4.39 4.37
CA LYS A 24 6.77 5.59 4.16
C LYS A 24 5.93 6.85 4.00
N LYS A 25 4.81 6.77 3.27
CA LYS A 25 3.90 7.90 3.10
C LYS A 25 3.18 8.25 4.40
N TRP A 26 2.81 7.25 5.20
CA TRP A 26 2.16 7.42 6.49
C TRP A 26 3.07 8.10 7.51
N GLU A 27 4.32 7.65 7.63
CA GLU A 27 5.32 8.26 8.51
C GLU A 27 5.65 9.69 8.09
N GLY A 28 5.80 9.95 6.78
CA GLY A 28 6.05 11.29 6.25
C GLY A 28 4.84 12.23 6.25
N THR A 29 3.63 11.74 6.53
CA THR A 29 2.43 12.58 6.57
C THR A 29 2.14 13.00 8.02
N THR A 30 2.54 14.22 8.36
CA THR A 30 2.12 14.91 9.58
C THR A 30 0.74 15.52 9.37
N GLU A 31 -0.30 14.76 9.70
CA GLU A 31 -1.69 15.23 9.72
C GLU A 31 -2.32 14.81 11.05
N GLU A 32 -2.84 15.76 11.82
CA GLU A 32 -3.49 15.48 13.12
C GLU A 32 -4.76 14.65 12.96
N ASN A 33 -5.50 14.88 11.87
CA ASN A 33 -6.73 14.15 11.62
C ASN A 33 -6.44 12.81 10.93
N LEU A 34 -6.61 11.72 11.68
CA LEU A 34 -6.37 10.36 11.18
C LEU A 34 -7.20 10.02 9.94
N PHE A 35 -8.44 10.49 9.81
CA PHE A 35 -9.26 10.25 8.61
C PHE A 35 -8.68 10.95 7.38
N LYS A 36 -8.26 12.22 7.53
CA LYS A 36 -7.60 12.96 6.45
C LYS A 36 -6.24 12.34 6.10
N LYS A 37 -5.51 11.84 7.10
CA LYS A 37 -4.24 11.12 6.91
C LYS A 37 -4.45 9.84 6.09
N LYS A 38 -5.43 9.01 6.48
CA LYS A 38 -5.81 7.77 5.77
C LYS A 38 -6.18 8.09 4.31
N ASP A 39 -7.03 9.10 4.06
CA ASP A 39 -7.40 9.51 2.69
C ASP A 39 -6.22 10.03 1.85
N LYS A 40 -5.34 10.88 2.42
CA LYS A 40 -4.12 11.37 1.74
C LYS A 40 -3.20 10.23 1.31
N VAL A 41 -2.97 9.27 2.21
CA VAL A 41 -2.10 8.11 1.95
C VAL A 41 -2.77 7.17 0.93
N ALA A 42 -4.07 6.93 1.05
CA ALA A 42 -4.81 6.11 0.10
C ALA A 42 -4.77 6.67 -1.31
N ARG A 43 -5.11 7.96 -1.48
CA ARG A 43 -5.07 8.65 -2.77
C ARG A 43 -3.68 8.59 -3.39
N TYR A 44 -2.63 8.77 -2.59
CA TYR A 44 -1.26 8.69 -3.08
C TYR A 44 -0.92 7.33 -3.70
N ALA A 45 -1.28 6.23 -3.02
CA ALA A 45 -1.03 4.89 -3.55
C ALA A 45 -1.93 4.58 -4.76
N ILE A 46 -3.21 4.97 -4.74
CA ILE A 46 -4.12 4.78 -5.88
C ILE A 46 -3.61 5.54 -7.12
N MET A 47 -3.13 6.78 -6.96
CA MET A 47 -2.54 7.57 -8.06
C MET A 47 -1.25 6.96 -8.62
N LYS A 48 -0.58 6.08 -7.87
CA LYS A 48 0.59 5.33 -8.33
C LYS A 48 0.22 4.07 -9.15
N GLY A 49 -1.07 3.77 -9.28
CA GLY A 49 -1.59 2.63 -10.03
C GLY A 49 -1.96 1.42 -9.17
N PHE A 50 -1.91 1.55 -7.84
CA PHE A 50 -2.31 0.47 -6.94
C PHE A 50 -3.85 0.38 -6.81
N GLU A 51 -4.34 -0.83 -6.61
CA GLU A 51 -5.77 -1.09 -6.48
C GLU A 51 -6.33 -0.53 -5.16
N PRO A 52 -7.46 0.19 -5.19
CA PRO A 52 -8.05 0.80 -4.01
C PRO A 52 -8.31 -0.20 -2.88
N ASP A 53 -8.84 -1.38 -3.19
CA ASP A 53 -9.14 -2.43 -2.21
C ASP A 53 -7.89 -2.84 -1.41
N LEU A 54 -6.78 -3.08 -2.11
CA LEU A 54 -5.50 -3.44 -1.48
C LEU A 54 -4.94 -2.29 -0.66
N VAL A 55 -5.00 -1.07 -1.19
CA VAL A 55 -4.53 0.14 -0.50
C VAL A 55 -5.27 0.34 0.82
N TRP A 56 -6.60 0.28 0.80
CA TRP A 56 -7.42 0.43 2.00
C TRP A 56 -7.23 -0.72 3.00
N GLY A 57 -6.97 -1.93 2.51
CA GLY A 57 -6.59 -3.07 3.35
C GLY A 57 -5.34 -2.77 4.16
N ILE A 58 -4.24 -2.39 3.49
CA ILE A 58 -2.97 -2.08 4.15
C ILE A 58 -3.08 -0.89 5.09
N ILE A 59 -3.81 0.17 4.72
CA ILE A 59 -4.00 1.34 5.59
C ILE A 59 -4.72 0.95 6.89
N LYS A 60 -5.70 0.04 6.83
CA LYS A 60 -6.37 -0.49 8.03
C LYS A 60 -5.44 -1.36 8.87
N GLU A 61 -4.51 -2.10 8.25
CA GLU A 61 -3.50 -2.88 8.98
C GLU A 61 -2.52 -1.98 9.76
N ILE A 62 -2.12 -0.85 9.17
CA ILE A 62 -1.16 0.10 9.79
C ILE A 62 -1.84 1.00 10.83
N ALA A 63 -3.08 1.40 10.56
CA ALA A 63 -3.84 2.32 11.39
C ALA A 63 -5.26 1.79 11.61
N PRO A 64 -5.51 1.04 12.70
CA PRO A 64 -6.87 0.67 13.10
C PRO A 64 -7.79 1.89 13.29
#